data_AF-A0A8I3AUW0-F1
#
_entry.id   AF-A0A8I3AUW0-F1
#
_cell.length_a   1.000
_cell.length_b   1.000
_cell.length_c   1.000
_cell.angle_alpha   90.00
_cell.angle_beta   90.00
_cell.angle_gamma   90.00
#
_symmetry.space_group_name_H-M   'P 1'
#
loop_
_entity.id
_entity.type
_entity.pdbx_description
1 polymer ?
#
loop_
_entity_poly.entity_id
_entity_poly.type
_entity_poly.pdbx_seq_one_letter_code
_entity_poly.pdbx_strand_id
1 'polypeptide(L)'
;MRDRVIALALRRQALITKETLDLQIYPGLEAKDLLDEVHKSKVYDSNTKKELIEVTCRLSSLCIIVTDLLSLMASQKSDKSLRPSHDLERDAQRTLRLEKDLQSWYEDASERFPPASGTGAASQLGGFQANCVKLFSHTVYLYYHSALALLSQNSIVRAMMATSPPKKPPTAEGFRKLQYAVSCFTDCMQGLTEMRLVRWLPMST
;
A
#
# COMPACT_ATOMS: atom_id res chain seq x y z
N MET A 1 -6.23 -9.91 1.41
CA MET A 1 -5.93 -8.63 2.09
C MET A 1 -5.09 -8.80 3.36
N ARG A 2 -5.60 -9.38 4.46
CA ARG A 2 -4.87 -9.50 5.76
C ARG A 2 -3.44 -10.02 5.64
N ASP A 3 -3.25 -11.13 4.93
CA ASP A 3 -1.93 -11.73 4.70
C ASP A 3 -0.91 -10.73 4.11
N ARG A 4 -1.33 -9.91 3.13
CA ARG A 4 -0.46 -8.94 2.44
C ARG A 4 -0.11 -7.77 3.34
N VAL A 5 -1.09 -7.25 4.08
CA VAL A 5 -0.89 -6.16 5.03
C VAL A 5 0.11 -6.56 6.11
N ILE A 6 -0.04 -7.75 6.69
CA ILE A 6 0.88 -8.26 7.72
C ILE A 6 2.26 -8.51 7.11
N ALA A 7 2.33 -9.11 5.93
CA ALA A 7 3.59 -9.37 5.25
C ALA A 7 4.34 -8.07 4.92
N LEU A 8 3.63 -7.04 4.48
CA LEU A 8 4.15 -5.71 4.24
C LEU A 8 4.70 -5.06 5.53
N ALA A 9 3.92 -5.04 6.60
CA ALA A 9 4.30 -4.46 7.88
C ALA A 9 5.52 -5.16 8.51
N LEU A 10 5.56 -6.49 8.45
CA LEU A 10 6.64 -7.31 9.01
C LEU A 10 7.81 -7.55 8.04
N ARG A 11 7.73 -7.02 6.81
CA ARG A 11 8.74 -7.21 5.75
C ARG A 11 9.09 -8.68 5.48
N ARG A 12 8.07 -9.54 5.56
CA ARG A 12 8.18 -10.98 5.33
C ARG A 12 7.48 -11.37 4.02
N GLN A 13 7.69 -12.61 3.58
CA GLN A 13 6.97 -13.15 2.43
C GLN A 13 5.48 -13.33 2.79
N ALA A 14 4.59 -13.03 1.84
CA ALA A 14 3.17 -13.36 1.95
C ALA A 14 2.97 -14.88 1.86
N LEU A 15 2.06 -15.41 2.67
CA LEU A 15 1.75 -16.85 2.64
C LEU A 15 0.96 -17.24 1.39
N ILE A 16 0.09 -16.35 0.93
CA ILE A 16 -0.67 -16.55 -0.29
C ILE A 16 0.08 -15.79 -1.38
N THR A 17 0.74 -16.55 -2.25
CA THR A 17 1.59 -16.01 -3.32
C THR A 17 0.78 -15.68 -4.57
N LYS A 18 1.44 -15.11 -5.59
CA LYS A 18 0.82 -14.81 -6.88
C LYS A 18 0.34 -16.09 -7.59
N GLU A 19 1.06 -17.19 -7.45
CA GLU A 19 0.74 -18.49 -8.07
C GLU A 19 -0.56 -19.07 -7.50
N THR A 20 -0.84 -18.79 -6.24
CA THR A 20 -2.08 -19.23 -5.57
C THR A 20 -3.26 -18.29 -5.81
N LEU A 21 -3.02 -17.08 -6.34
CA LEU A 21 -4.05 -16.08 -6.55
C LEU A 21 -4.28 -15.91 -8.05
N ASP A 22 -5.30 -16.57 -8.58
CA ASP A 22 -5.64 -16.49 -9.98
C ASP A 22 -6.28 -15.13 -10.31
N LEU A 23 -5.42 -14.14 -10.52
CA LEU A 23 -5.81 -12.78 -10.89
C LEU A 23 -6.33 -12.67 -12.33
N GLN A 24 -6.18 -13.72 -13.15
CA GLN A 24 -6.77 -13.77 -14.49
C GLN A 24 -8.26 -14.11 -14.40
N ILE A 25 -8.64 -14.97 -13.45
CA ILE A 25 -10.03 -15.32 -13.18
C ILE A 25 -10.69 -14.32 -12.23
N TYR A 26 -9.95 -13.77 -11.27
CA TYR A 26 -10.47 -12.86 -10.24
C TYR A 26 -9.72 -11.52 -10.24
N PRO A 27 -10.16 -10.51 -11.01
CA PRO A 27 -9.41 -9.27 -11.26
C PRO A 27 -9.30 -8.34 -10.03
N GLY A 28 -9.99 -8.66 -8.94
CA GLY A 28 -10.03 -7.88 -7.72
C GLY A 28 -11.46 -7.71 -7.21
N LEU A 29 -11.59 -7.21 -5.98
CA LEU A 29 -12.90 -6.87 -5.40
C LEU A 29 -13.38 -5.53 -5.95
N GLU A 30 -14.57 -5.52 -6.54
CA GLU A 30 -15.24 -4.32 -7.02
C GLU A 30 -16.44 -3.95 -6.13
N ALA A 31 -16.87 -2.69 -6.18
CA ALA A 31 -18.02 -2.24 -5.39
C ALA A 31 -19.31 -3.01 -5.71
N LYS A 32 -19.48 -3.44 -6.97
CA LYS A 32 -20.63 -4.23 -7.43
C LYS A 32 -20.78 -5.56 -6.70
N ASP A 33 -19.66 -6.13 -6.25
CA ASP A 33 -19.62 -7.42 -5.54
C ASP A 33 -20.18 -7.32 -4.12
N LEU A 34 -20.39 -6.09 -3.62
CA LEU A 34 -20.85 -5.80 -2.24
C LEU A 34 -22.11 -4.92 -2.21
N LEU A 35 -22.76 -4.66 -3.36
CA LEU A 35 -23.92 -3.75 -3.42
C LEU A 35 -25.12 -4.25 -2.63
N ASP A 36 -25.34 -5.56 -2.59
CA ASP A 36 -26.44 -6.17 -1.84
C ASP A 36 -26.24 -6.05 -0.32
N GLU A 37 -25.01 -5.86 0.15
CA GLU A 37 -24.66 -5.66 1.56
C GLU A 37 -24.89 -4.22 2.07
N VAL A 38 -25.16 -3.27 1.17
CA VAL A 38 -25.29 -1.83 1.51
C VAL A 38 -26.42 -1.56 2.50
N HIS A 39 -27.55 -2.23 2.34
CA HIS A 39 -28.76 -2.00 3.15
C HIS A 39 -28.96 -3.03 4.27
N LYS A 40 -28.09 -4.05 4.36
CA LYS A 40 -28.18 -5.12 5.37
C LYS A 40 -27.45 -4.77 6.68
N SER A 41 -26.69 -3.67 6.70
CA SER A 41 -25.93 -3.22 7.84
C SER A 41 -26.82 -2.67 8.97
N LYS A 42 -26.63 -3.18 10.19
CA LYS A 42 -27.27 -2.64 11.42
C LYS A 42 -26.42 -1.59 12.14
N VAL A 43 -25.20 -1.33 11.67
CA VAL A 43 -24.19 -0.48 12.35
C VAL A 43 -23.93 0.81 11.58
N TYR A 44 -23.79 0.69 10.26
CA TYR A 44 -23.59 1.80 9.34
C TYR A 44 -24.86 2.07 8.55
N ASP A 45 -25.18 3.34 8.36
CA ASP A 45 -26.14 3.76 7.34
C ASP A 45 -25.61 3.43 5.94
N SER A 46 -26.53 3.48 4.97
CA SER A 46 -26.22 3.07 3.60
C SER A 46 -25.20 3.97 2.90
N ASN A 47 -25.06 5.24 3.30
CA ASN A 47 -24.05 6.12 2.71
C ASN A 47 -22.66 5.73 3.23
N THR A 48 -22.51 5.64 4.54
CA THR A 48 -21.26 5.21 5.20
C THR A 48 -20.85 3.81 4.74
N LYS A 49 -21.81 2.90 4.58
CA LYS A 49 -21.53 1.54 4.09
C LYS A 49 -20.96 1.55 2.67
N LYS A 50 -21.46 2.42 1.77
CA LYS A 50 -20.91 2.59 0.41
C LYS A 50 -19.48 3.13 0.45
N GLU A 51 -19.20 4.12 1.30
CA GLU A 51 -17.85 4.65 1.48
C GLU A 51 -16.88 3.57 2.00
N LEU A 52 -17.30 2.77 2.98
CA LEU A 52 -16.48 1.67 3.50
C LEU A 52 -16.25 0.56 2.46
N ILE A 53 -17.24 0.26 1.61
CA ILE A 53 -17.07 -0.66 0.48
C ILE A 53 -15.99 -0.11 -0.47
N GLU A 54 -16.07 1.16 -0.83
CA GLU A 54 -15.07 1.81 -1.69
C GLU A 54 -13.66 1.70 -1.09
N VAL A 55 -13.50 2.05 0.19
CA VAL A 55 -12.21 1.92 0.90
C VAL A 55 -11.71 0.47 0.89
N THR A 56 -12.60 -0.51 1.01
CA THR A 56 -12.27 -1.93 0.97
C THR A 56 -11.81 -2.37 -0.42
N CYS A 57 -12.49 -1.92 -1.49
CA CYS A 57 -12.07 -2.17 -2.87
C CYS A 57 -10.68 -1.61 -3.14
N ARG A 58 -10.37 -0.43 -2.58
CA ARG A 58 -9.07 0.24 -2.73
C ARG A 58 -7.96 -0.47 -1.97
N LEU A 59 -8.25 -0.96 -0.76
CA LEU A 59 -7.35 -1.86 -0.06
C LEU A 59 -7.10 -3.15 -0.85
N SER A 60 -8.15 -3.71 -1.47
CA SER A 60 -8.03 -4.91 -2.30
C SER A 60 -7.15 -4.68 -3.51
N SER A 61 -7.35 -3.61 -4.27
CA SER A 61 -6.52 -3.28 -5.44
C SER A 61 -5.07 -2.99 -5.03
N LEU A 62 -4.85 -2.29 -3.92
CA LEU A 62 -3.50 -2.10 -3.37
C LEU A 62 -2.85 -3.44 -3.01
N CYS A 63 -3.59 -4.38 -2.42
CA CYS A 63 -3.08 -5.70 -2.07
C CYS A 63 -2.63 -6.52 -3.29
N ILE A 64 -3.18 -6.27 -4.48
CA ILE A 64 -2.72 -6.89 -5.73
C ILE A 64 -1.30 -6.39 -6.05
N ILE A 65 -1.09 -5.07 -6.03
CA ILE A 65 0.22 -4.45 -6.25
C ILE A 65 1.23 -4.92 -5.19
N VAL A 66 0.82 -4.94 -3.92
CA VAL A 66 1.65 -5.41 -2.80
C VAL A 66 2.04 -6.89 -2.95
N THR A 67 1.19 -7.72 -3.53
CA THR A 67 1.52 -9.14 -3.80
C THR A 67 2.69 -9.24 -4.78
N ASP A 68 2.70 -8.42 -5.84
CA ASP A 68 3.81 -8.38 -6.79
C ASP A 68 5.09 -7.80 -6.16
N LEU A 69 4.97 -6.76 -5.32
CA LEU A 69 6.08 -6.20 -4.55
C LEU A 69 6.72 -7.23 -3.61
N LEU A 70 5.93 -7.95 -2.83
CA LEU A 70 6.44 -8.96 -1.89
C LEU A 70 7.07 -10.14 -2.64
N SER A 71 6.54 -10.50 -3.81
CA SER A 71 7.13 -11.54 -4.67
C SER A 71 8.48 -11.12 -5.25
N LEU A 72 8.63 -9.84 -5.65
CA LEU A 72 9.92 -9.27 -6.07
C LEU A 72 10.96 -9.38 -4.93
N MET A 73 10.55 -9.09 -3.69
CA MET A 73 11.44 -9.18 -2.54
C MET A 73 11.82 -10.61 -2.16
N ALA A 74 10.86 -11.55 -2.24
CA ALA A 74 11.10 -12.96 -1.92
C ALA A 74 12.12 -13.57 -2.88
N SER A 75 11.99 -13.26 -4.18
CA SER A 75 12.96 -13.63 -5.22
C SER A 75 14.39 -13.27 -4.75
N GLN A 76 14.63 -12.04 -4.33
CA GLN A 76 15.98 -11.56 -3.99
C GLN A 76 16.64 -12.18 -2.74
N LYS A 77 15.86 -12.86 -1.87
CA LYS A 77 16.42 -13.59 -0.71
C LYS A 77 17.00 -14.96 -1.10
N SER A 78 16.68 -15.49 -2.28
CA SER A 78 17.30 -16.71 -2.81
C SER A 78 18.76 -16.47 -3.21
N ASP A 79 19.59 -17.52 -3.15
CA ASP A 79 21.05 -17.46 -3.32
C ASP A 79 21.45 -16.66 -4.58
N LYS A 80 22.10 -15.52 -4.34
CA LYS A 80 22.46 -14.55 -5.38
C LYS A 80 23.60 -15.03 -6.27
N SER A 81 24.39 -16.01 -5.83
CA SER A 81 25.53 -16.54 -6.60
C SER A 81 25.10 -17.31 -7.86
N LEU A 82 23.83 -17.73 -7.91
CA LEU A 82 23.27 -18.55 -8.99
C LEU A 82 22.34 -17.77 -9.93
N ARG A 83 22.18 -16.46 -9.75
CA ARG A 83 21.18 -15.66 -10.51
C ARG A 83 21.71 -15.21 -11.87
N PRO A 84 21.08 -15.61 -12.99
CA PRO A 84 21.42 -15.11 -14.33
C PRO A 84 21.25 -13.58 -14.45
N SER A 85 22.04 -12.94 -15.32
CA SER A 85 21.94 -11.50 -15.61
C SER A 85 20.54 -11.07 -16.08
N HIS A 86 19.83 -11.93 -16.79
CA HIS A 86 18.46 -11.71 -17.26
C HIS A 86 17.44 -11.51 -16.11
N ASP A 87 17.70 -12.07 -14.92
CA ASP A 87 16.84 -11.88 -13.76
C ASP A 87 16.97 -10.47 -13.16
N LEU A 88 18.14 -9.85 -13.27
CA LEU A 88 18.39 -8.48 -12.79
C LEU A 88 17.65 -7.43 -13.62
N GLU A 89 17.63 -7.61 -14.94
CA GLU A 89 16.90 -6.76 -15.88
C GLU A 89 15.38 -6.92 -15.69
N ARG A 90 14.91 -8.16 -15.56
CA ARG A 90 13.51 -8.45 -15.23
C ARG A 90 13.10 -7.79 -13.92
N ASP A 91 13.91 -7.89 -12.87
CA ASP A 91 13.65 -7.24 -11.58
C ASP A 91 13.65 -5.72 -11.69
N ALA A 92 14.54 -5.11 -12.49
CA ALA A 92 14.50 -3.67 -12.77
C ALA A 92 13.21 -3.25 -13.48
N GLN A 93 12.77 -4.01 -14.48
CA GLN A 93 11.50 -3.75 -15.18
C GLN A 93 10.29 -3.93 -14.26
N ARG A 94 10.32 -4.92 -13.35
CA ARG A 94 9.29 -5.09 -12.32
C ARG A 94 9.27 -3.93 -11.33
N THR A 95 10.41 -3.44 -10.87
CA THR A 95 10.50 -2.24 -10.03
C THR A 95 9.84 -1.04 -10.70
N LEU A 96 10.18 -0.76 -11.97
CA LEU A 96 9.59 0.37 -12.71
C LEU A 96 8.08 0.23 -12.91
N ARG A 97 7.59 -0.99 -13.16
CA ARG A 97 6.14 -1.26 -13.24
C ARG A 97 5.46 -0.99 -11.89
N LEU A 98 5.98 -1.54 -10.80
CA LEU A 98 5.44 -1.32 -9.46
C LEU A 98 5.42 0.15 -9.04
N GLU A 99 6.43 0.94 -9.42
CA GLU A 99 6.43 2.38 -9.18
C GLU A 99 5.27 3.07 -9.89
N LYS A 100 5.00 2.71 -11.16
CA LYS A 100 3.88 3.25 -11.94
C LYS A 100 2.54 2.78 -11.38
N ASP A 101 2.42 1.51 -11.02
CA ASP A 101 1.17 0.94 -10.50
C ASP A 101 0.81 1.59 -9.15
N LEU A 102 1.79 1.80 -8.26
CA LEU A 102 1.59 2.53 -7.01
C LEU A 102 1.18 3.99 -7.26
N GLN A 103 1.86 4.68 -8.17
CA GLN A 103 1.53 6.06 -8.50
C GLN A 103 0.11 6.19 -9.07
N SER A 104 -0.24 5.35 -10.04
CA SER A 104 -1.58 5.32 -10.64
C SER A 104 -2.66 4.98 -9.62
N TRP A 105 -2.38 4.02 -8.72
CA TRP A 105 -3.28 3.69 -7.63
C TRP A 105 -3.50 4.90 -6.71
N TYR A 106 -2.45 5.65 -6.38
CA TYR A 106 -2.56 6.82 -5.50
C TYR A 106 -3.35 7.96 -6.14
N GLU A 107 -3.14 8.22 -7.43
CA GLU A 107 -3.89 9.24 -8.18
C GLU A 107 -5.40 8.93 -8.17
N ASP A 108 -5.78 7.71 -8.56
CA ASP A 108 -7.18 7.23 -8.55
C ASP A 108 -7.77 7.19 -7.13
N ALA A 109 -6.99 6.77 -6.13
CA ALA A 109 -7.39 6.80 -4.72
C ALA A 109 -7.66 8.23 -4.23
N SER A 110 -6.77 9.16 -4.54
CA SER A 110 -6.82 10.54 -4.05
C SER A 110 -7.96 11.36 -4.65
N GLU A 111 -8.38 11.03 -5.88
CA GLU A 111 -9.58 11.62 -6.48
C GLU A 111 -10.85 11.21 -5.73
N ARG A 112 -10.89 9.96 -5.24
CA ARG A 112 -12.09 9.39 -4.61
C ARG A 112 -12.16 9.63 -3.10
N PHE A 113 -11.02 9.57 -2.41
CA PHE A 113 -10.89 9.81 -0.98
C PHE A 113 -9.60 10.60 -0.73
N PRO A 114 -9.64 11.94 -0.78
CA PRO A 114 -8.44 12.75 -0.68
C PRO A 114 -7.70 12.46 0.65
N PRO A 115 -6.38 12.29 0.61
CA PRO A 115 -5.59 12.17 1.84
C PRO A 115 -5.78 13.46 2.64
N ALA A 116 -5.95 13.33 3.96
CA ALA A 116 -6.11 14.51 4.80
C ALA A 116 -4.84 15.35 4.72
N SER A 117 -4.89 16.48 4.02
CA SER A 117 -3.83 17.48 4.06
C SER A 117 -3.70 17.96 5.50
N GLY A 118 -2.51 17.82 6.10
CA GLY A 118 -2.20 18.23 7.48
C GLY A 118 -2.31 19.74 7.75
N THR A 119 -3.04 20.48 6.92
CA THR A 119 -3.29 21.91 7.03
C THR A 119 -4.78 22.16 7.24
N GLY A 120 -5.18 22.24 8.52
CA GLY A 120 -6.27 23.13 8.92
C GLY A 120 -7.66 22.53 9.14
N ALA A 121 -7.91 21.25 8.93
CA ALA A 121 -9.17 20.61 9.33
C ALA A 121 -9.11 20.03 10.76
N ALA A 122 -8.41 20.70 11.66
CA ALA A 122 -8.53 20.48 13.11
C ALA A 122 -9.86 21.08 13.60
N SER A 123 -10.99 20.56 13.13
CA SER A 123 -12.30 20.95 13.63
C SER A 123 -13.35 19.94 13.22
N GLN A 124 -13.87 19.27 14.24
CA GLN A 124 -15.01 18.35 14.26
C GLN A 124 -14.66 16.87 14.08
N LEU A 125 -14.52 16.21 15.24
CA LEU A 125 -14.83 14.80 15.38
C LEU A 125 -16.20 14.58 14.70
N GLY A 126 -16.22 13.84 13.60
CA GLY A 126 -17.49 13.49 12.97
C GLY A 126 -18.27 12.55 13.89
N GLY A 127 -19.52 12.25 13.52
CA GLY A 127 -20.21 11.11 14.11
C GLY A 127 -19.39 9.83 13.95
N PHE A 128 -19.72 8.80 14.76
CA PHE A 128 -19.05 7.50 14.74
C PHE A 128 -18.77 6.96 13.33
N GLN A 129 -19.74 7.11 12.44
CA GLN A 129 -19.69 6.65 11.05
C GLN A 129 -18.63 7.37 10.21
N ALA A 130 -18.59 8.70 10.25
CA ALA A 130 -17.58 9.49 9.55
C ALA A 130 -16.16 9.19 10.07
N ASN A 131 -16.03 8.94 11.39
CA ASN A 131 -14.75 8.56 11.98
C ASN A 131 -14.27 7.18 11.52
N CYS A 132 -15.20 6.22 11.32
CA CYS A 132 -14.85 4.90 10.77
C CYS A 132 -14.29 5.03 9.36
N VAL A 133 -14.95 5.79 8.48
CA VAL A 133 -14.48 6.01 7.11
C VAL A 133 -13.10 6.67 7.13
N LYS A 134 -12.92 7.75 7.90
CA LYS A 134 -11.62 8.42 8.05
C LYS A 134 -10.53 7.45 8.51
N LEU A 135 -10.80 6.65 9.54
CA LEU A 135 -9.86 5.67 10.07
C LEU A 135 -9.42 4.67 8.99
N PHE A 136 -10.37 4.05 8.30
CA PHE A 136 -10.06 3.04 7.29
C PHE A 136 -9.35 3.66 6.08
N SER A 137 -9.78 4.80 5.57
CA SER A 137 -9.12 5.48 4.45
C SER A 137 -7.66 5.83 4.77
N HIS A 138 -7.39 6.39 5.96
CA HIS A 138 -6.02 6.67 6.40
C HIS A 138 -5.20 5.38 6.54
N THR A 139 -5.80 4.32 7.07
CA THR A 139 -5.13 3.02 7.20
C THR A 139 -4.69 2.48 5.83
N VAL A 140 -5.51 2.63 4.79
CA VAL A 140 -5.13 2.23 3.42
C VAL A 140 -3.95 3.09 2.91
N TYR A 141 -3.96 4.41 3.17
CA TYR A 141 -2.81 5.27 2.83
C TYR A 141 -1.53 4.91 3.59
N LEU A 142 -1.62 4.51 4.87
CA LEU A 142 -0.47 4.01 5.61
C LEU A 142 0.14 2.77 4.94
N TYR A 143 -0.69 1.85 4.45
CA TYR A 143 -0.20 0.69 3.69
C TYR A 143 0.41 1.09 2.35
N TYR A 144 -0.18 2.06 1.66
CA TYR A 144 0.39 2.60 0.43
C TYR A 144 1.79 3.19 0.66
N HIS A 145 1.95 4.09 1.64
CA HIS A 145 3.24 4.69 1.96
C HIS A 145 4.25 3.64 2.46
N SER A 146 3.80 2.62 3.17
CA SER A 146 4.64 1.48 3.56
C SER A 146 5.14 0.69 2.34
N ALA A 147 4.30 0.46 1.34
CA ALA A 147 4.68 -0.20 0.10
C ALA A 147 5.67 0.64 -0.71
N LEU A 148 5.45 1.95 -0.81
CA LEU A 148 6.36 2.88 -1.48
C LEU A 148 7.73 2.94 -0.79
N ALA A 149 7.76 3.01 0.54
CA ALA A 149 8.99 2.97 1.32
C ALA A 149 9.76 1.66 1.10
N LEU A 150 9.05 0.53 1.07
CA LEU A 150 9.64 -0.78 0.84
C LEU A 150 10.25 -0.92 -0.56
N LEU A 151 9.54 -0.47 -1.60
CA LEU A 151 10.04 -0.45 -2.97
C LEU A 151 11.26 0.48 -3.12
N SER A 152 11.23 1.66 -2.48
CA SER A 152 12.34 2.62 -2.48
C SER A 152 13.56 2.06 -1.75
N GLN A 153 13.37 1.42 -0.59
CA GLN A 153 14.46 0.74 0.10
C GLN A 153 15.04 -0.39 -0.75
N ASN A 154 14.20 -1.13 -1.46
CA ASN A 154 14.64 -2.21 -2.33
C ASN A 154 15.56 -1.71 -3.45
N SER A 155 15.18 -0.62 -4.12
CA SER A 155 15.98 -0.04 -5.20
C SER A 155 17.33 0.46 -4.69
N ILE A 156 17.37 1.09 -3.52
CA ILE A 156 18.61 1.52 -2.85
C ILE A 156 19.53 0.31 -2.57
N VAL A 157 19.02 -0.73 -1.91
CA VAL A 157 19.81 -1.92 -1.54
C VAL A 157 20.37 -2.61 -2.79
N ARG A 158 19.55 -2.77 -3.83
CA ARG A 158 19.99 -3.36 -5.10
C ARG A 158 21.14 -2.58 -5.73
N ALA A 159 21.05 -1.26 -5.71
CA ALA A 159 22.01 -0.41 -6.38
C ALA A 159 23.32 -0.28 -5.57
N MET A 160 23.29 -0.45 -4.24
CA MET A 160 24.49 -0.66 -3.43
C MET A 160 25.17 -2.01 -3.67
N MET A 161 24.39 -3.05 -3.99
CA MET A 161 24.91 -4.41 -4.22
C MET A 161 25.33 -4.67 -5.67
N ALA A 162 25.22 -3.68 -6.57
CA ALA A 162 25.63 -3.83 -7.96
C ALA A 162 27.17 -3.89 -8.06
N THR A 163 27.68 -4.90 -8.77
CA THR A 163 29.13 -5.16 -8.93
C THR A 163 29.83 -4.20 -9.90
N SER A 164 29.07 -3.47 -10.72
CA SER A 164 29.58 -2.41 -11.58
C SER A 164 29.28 -1.04 -10.96
N PRO A 165 30.22 -0.08 -10.95
CA PRO A 165 29.94 1.27 -10.51
C PRO A 165 28.76 1.83 -11.33
N PRO A 166 27.69 2.29 -10.68
CA PRO A 166 26.54 2.81 -11.41
C PRO A 166 26.94 4.13 -12.08
N LYS A 167 26.54 4.32 -13.35
CA LYS A 167 26.83 5.53 -14.15
C LYS A 167 26.29 6.83 -13.53
N LYS A 168 25.42 6.72 -12.52
CA LYS A 168 24.92 7.79 -11.65
C LYS A 168 24.98 7.28 -10.20
N PRO A 169 25.28 8.12 -9.21
CA PRO A 169 25.29 7.69 -7.82
C PRO A 169 23.95 7.04 -7.46
N PRO A 170 23.96 5.83 -6.89
CA PRO A 170 22.76 5.03 -6.75
C PRO A 170 22.03 5.37 -5.46
N THR A 171 21.69 6.63 -5.20
CA THR A 171 21.31 6.96 -3.81
C THR A 171 20.37 8.15 -3.68
N ALA A 172 20.65 9.30 -4.29
CA ALA A 172 19.88 10.52 -4.00
C ALA A 172 18.38 10.38 -4.29
N GLU A 173 18.00 9.85 -5.46
CA GLU A 173 16.58 9.71 -5.82
C GLU A 173 15.86 8.64 -5.00
N GLY A 174 16.50 7.48 -4.80
CA GLY A 174 15.93 6.42 -3.97
C GLY A 174 15.74 6.88 -2.52
N PHE A 175 16.73 7.57 -1.95
CA PHE A 175 16.63 8.15 -0.60
C PHE A 175 15.57 9.24 -0.53
N ARG A 176 15.45 10.09 -1.55
CA ARG A 176 14.40 11.11 -1.64
C ARG A 176 13.01 10.47 -1.63
N LYS A 177 12.79 9.43 -2.45
CA LYS A 177 11.52 8.69 -2.48
C LYS A 177 11.22 8.00 -1.15
N LEU A 178 12.24 7.40 -0.52
CA LEU A 178 12.10 6.78 0.81
C LEU A 178 11.74 7.81 1.89
N GLN A 179 12.45 8.93 1.94
CA GLN A 179 12.18 10.02 2.88
C GLN A 179 10.78 10.60 2.67
N TYR A 180 10.39 10.82 1.41
CA TYR A 180 9.03 11.25 1.07
C TYR A 180 7.98 10.27 1.58
N ALA A 181 8.14 8.97 1.31
CA ALA A 181 7.20 7.95 1.76
C ALA A 181 7.09 7.89 3.30
N VAL A 182 8.20 8.01 4.02
CA VAL A 182 8.23 8.04 5.49
C VAL A 182 7.60 9.32 6.04
N SER A 183 7.82 10.47 5.39
CA SER A 183 7.19 11.74 5.76
C SER A 183 5.67 11.63 5.63
N CYS A 184 5.17 11.20 4.46
CA CYS A 184 3.74 11.06 4.24
C CYS A 184 3.09 10.00 5.16
N PHE A 185 3.81 8.91 5.48
CA PHE A 185 3.36 7.96 6.49
C PHE A 185 3.19 8.65 7.86
N THR A 186 4.16 9.47 8.24
CA THR A 186 4.15 10.20 9.52
C THR A 186 3.03 11.24 9.55
N ASP A 187 2.84 11.98 8.45
CA ASP A 187 1.74 12.95 8.31
C ASP A 187 0.37 12.25 8.43
N CYS A 188 0.22 11.07 7.80
CA CYS A 188 -0.99 10.27 7.89
C CYS A 188 -1.25 9.76 9.33
N MET A 189 -0.20 9.33 10.04
CA MET A 189 -0.27 8.97 11.47
C MET A 189 -0.60 10.17 12.36
N GLN A 190 -0.03 11.33 12.05
CA GLN A 190 -0.33 12.57 12.76
C GLN A 190 -1.80 12.97 12.59
N GLY A 191 -2.33 12.90 11.37
CA GLY A 191 -3.77 13.15 11.11
C GLY A 191 -4.67 12.22 11.94
N LEU A 192 -4.34 10.93 12.03
CA LEU A 192 -5.05 10.00 12.90
C LEU A 192 -4.93 10.35 14.39
N THR A 193 -3.78 10.89 14.82
CA THR A 193 -3.52 11.31 16.20
C THR A 193 -4.37 12.52 16.57
N GLU A 194 -4.40 13.53 15.70
CA GLU A 194 -5.19 14.74 15.85
C GLU A 194 -6.71 14.42 15.91
N MET A 195 -7.16 13.45 15.11
CA MET A 195 -8.53 12.93 15.15
C MET A 195 -8.81 11.97 16.33
N ARG A 196 -7.81 11.64 17.15
CA ARG A 196 -7.88 10.67 18.26
C ARG A 196 -8.28 9.25 17.82
N LEU A 197 -7.97 8.88 16.58
CA LEU A 197 -8.34 7.60 15.97
C LEU A 197 -7.24 6.53 16.06
N VAL A 198 -5.99 6.91 16.39
CA VAL A 198 -4.84 5.97 16.47
C VAL A 198 -5.14 4.72 17.30
N ARG A 199 -5.84 4.86 18.43
CA ARG A 199 -6.19 3.73 19.32
C ARG A 199 -7.04 2.65 18.66
N TRP A 200 -7.69 2.97 17.54
CA TRP A 200 -8.59 2.09 16.80
C TRP A 200 -7.93 1.53 15.54
N LEU A 201 -6.65 1.83 15.28
CA LEU A 201 -5.93 1.22 14.18
C LEU A 201 -5.99 -0.30 14.31
N PRO A 202 -6.19 -1.02 13.20
CA PRO A 202 -6.07 -2.47 13.18
C PRO A 202 -4.59 -2.84 13.33
N MET A 203 -4.08 -2.75 14.57
CA MET A 203 -2.78 -3.30 14.94
C MET A 203 -2.94 -4.82 14.88
N SER A 204 -2.25 -5.45 13.94
CA SER A 204 -2.33 -6.90 13.72
C SER A 204 -1.93 -7.63 15.01
N THR A 205 -2.93 -8.17 15.70
CA THR A 205 -2.80 -9.22 16.71
C THR A 205 -2.57 -10.58 16.04
#